data_AF-A0A413NKN4-F1
#
_entry.id   AF-A0A413NKN4-F1
#
_cell.length_a   1.000
_cell.length_b   1.000
_cell.length_c   1.000
_cell.angle_alpha   90.00
_cell.angle_beta   90.00
_cell.angle_gamma   90.00
#
_symmetry.space_group_name_H-M   'P 1'
#
loop_
_entity.id
_entity.type
_entity.pdbx_description
1 polymer ?
#
loop_
_entity_poly.entity_id
_entity_poly.type
_entity_poly.pdbx_seq_one_letter_code
_entity_poly.pdbx_strand_id
1 'polypeptide(L)'
;MNVNIKNLNLSVIMPAITKSGQLVCNDRVPSKEDKVEHTSGLYLIYKDGHAEPFTGDNPKDCVRYIGLKHKDVSFAISLAEHDSVQLLDDDSLEVSVNETYYERECDALFDFDGQKNTERLVARNPKLKNLLEDGEYIPSLGQLNLMAHYKDSINDALEYIGAEPLASSAWYWSSTEGSQSYAWLVNFSNGYTGNLNKYNSGRVRAVAAFSFKL
;
A
#
# COMPACT_ATOMS: atom_id res chain seq x y z
N MET A 1 14.43 8.45 -58.67
CA MET A 1 14.71 7.57 -57.51
C MET A 1 13.63 7.89 -56.48
N ASN A 2 12.56 7.10 -56.43
CA ASN A 2 11.40 7.38 -55.58
C ASN A 2 11.51 6.55 -54.29
N VAL A 3 11.72 7.22 -53.17
CA VAL A 3 11.64 6.59 -51.85
C VAL A 3 10.17 6.60 -51.43
N ASN A 4 9.61 5.41 -51.25
CA ASN A 4 8.24 5.19 -50.80
C ASN A 4 8.24 5.08 -49.26
N ILE A 5 7.88 6.17 -48.58
CA ILE A 5 7.74 6.19 -47.12
C ILE A 5 6.32 5.74 -46.80
N LYS A 6 6.11 4.43 -46.64
CA LYS A 6 4.87 3.91 -46.08
C LYS A 6 4.99 3.88 -44.54
N ASN A 7 4.09 4.65 -43.93
CA ASN A 7 3.54 4.49 -42.58
C ASN A 7 4.51 4.62 -41.39
N LEU A 8 4.76 5.88 -40.97
CA LEU A 8 4.90 6.18 -39.55
C LEU A 8 3.51 6.55 -39.00
N ASN A 9 2.88 5.63 -38.27
CA ASN A 9 1.78 5.99 -37.38
C ASN A 9 2.37 6.47 -36.05
N LEU A 10 2.65 7.77 -35.95
CA LEU A 10 2.90 8.42 -34.67
C LEU A 10 1.54 8.80 -34.07
N SER A 11 0.97 7.96 -33.20
CA SER A 11 -0.19 8.37 -32.40
C SER A 11 0.31 9.21 -31.23
N VAL A 12 0.39 10.52 -31.43
CA VAL A 12 0.52 11.46 -30.31
C VAL A 12 -0.85 11.53 -29.65
N ILE A 13 -1.04 10.80 -28.54
CA ILE A 13 -2.20 10.97 -27.69
C ILE A 13 -1.97 12.26 -26.90
N MET A 14 -2.56 13.36 -27.38
CA MET A 14 -2.67 14.57 -26.58
C MET A 14 -3.68 14.33 -25.44
N PRO A 15 -3.39 14.72 -24.19
CA PRO A 15 -4.39 14.67 -23.13
C PRO A 15 -5.51 15.66 -23.45
N ALA A 16 -6.74 15.16 -23.53
CA ALA A 16 -7.92 15.99 -23.63
C ALA A 16 -8.18 16.64 -22.25
N ILE A 17 -7.80 17.90 -22.10
CA ILE A 17 -8.13 18.70 -20.91
C ILE A 17 -9.60 19.12 -21.03
N THR A 18 -10.50 18.45 -20.29
CA THR A 18 -11.86 18.95 -20.08
C THR A 18 -11.87 20.11 -19.09
N LYS A 19 -12.83 21.03 -19.25
CA LYS A 19 -13.01 22.30 -18.52
C LYS A 19 -13.14 22.20 -16.98
N SER A 20 -12.89 21.05 -16.35
CA SER A 20 -12.97 20.82 -14.92
C SER A 20 -11.64 20.44 -14.24
N GLY A 21 -10.52 20.37 -14.97
CA GLY A 21 -9.21 20.09 -14.35
C GLY A 21 -9.04 18.68 -13.75
N GLN A 22 -10.00 17.78 -14.00
CA GLN A 22 -9.93 16.40 -13.56
C GLN A 22 -9.18 15.57 -14.62
N LEU A 23 -8.12 14.86 -14.21
CA LEU A 23 -7.43 13.89 -15.06
C LEU A 23 -8.43 12.86 -15.58
N VAL A 24 -8.60 12.80 -16.90
CA VAL A 24 -9.41 11.77 -17.56
C VAL A 24 -8.55 10.51 -17.66
N CYS A 25 -8.84 9.52 -16.82
CA CYS A 25 -8.29 8.18 -16.99
C CYS A 25 -9.04 7.55 -18.16
N ASN A 26 -8.38 7.42 -19.31
CA ASN A 26 -8.98 6.69 -20.43
C ASN A 26 -9.08 5.21 -20.05
N ASP A 27 -10.24 4.60 -20.27
CA ASP A 27 -10.41 3.17 -20.09
C ASP A 27 -9.44 2.42 -21.03
N ARG A 28 -8.43 1.76 -20.45
CA ARG A 28 -7.54 0.88 -21.20
C ARG A 28 -8.32 -0.38 -21.56
N VAL A 29 -8.27 -0.79 -22.83
CA VAL A 29 -8.80 -2.09 -23.24
C VAL A 29 -7.83 -3.18 -22.75
N PRO A 30 -8.29 -4.15 -21.94
CA PRO A 30 -7.44 -5.25 -21.47
C PRO A 30 -6.79 -6.00 -22.65
N SER A 31 -5.50 -6.31 -22.54
CA SER A 31 -4.74 -6.99 -23.59
C SER A 31 -4.56 -8.48 -23.25
N LYS A 32 -4.15 -9.29 -24.23
CA LYS A 32 -3.85 -10.72 -24.01
C LYS A 32 -2.60 -10.95 -23.12
N GLU A 33 -1.80 -9.91 -22.90
CA GLU A 33 -0.59 -9.95 -22.04
C GLU A 33 -0.94 -9.81 -20.55
N ASP A 34 -2.19 -9.47 -20.21
CA ASP A 34 -2.69 -9.41 -18.82
C ASP A 34 -2.87 -10.81 -18.18
N LYS A 35 -2.48 -11.88 -18.88
CA LYS A 35 -2.56 -13.30 -18.44
C LYS A 35 -1.19 -13.91 -18.11
N VAL A 36 -0.18 -13.08 -17.90
CA VAL A 36 1.17 -13.54 -17.55
C VAL A 36 1.23 -13.79 -16.05
N GLU A 37 1.83 -14.92 -15.65
CA GLU A 37 2.13 -15.18 -14.25
C GLU A 37 3.01 -14.05 -13.70
N HIS A 38 2.46 -13.28 -12.77
CA HIS A 38 3.13 -12.12 -12.19
C HIS A 38 4.28 -12.58 -11.28
N THR A 39 5.51 -12.13 -11.56
CA THR A 39 6.67 -12.41 -10.70
C THR A 39 6.63 -11.55 -9.43
N SER A 40 7.32 -11.98 -8.36
CA SER A 40 7.55 -11.12 -7.19
C SER A 40 8.22 -9.82 -7.61
N GLY A 41 7.80 -8.70 -7.00
CA GLY A 41 8.29 -7.38 -7.35
C GLY A 41 7.26 -6.29 -7.09
N LEU A 42 7.58 -5.08 -7.55
CA LEU A 42 6.70 -3.92 -7.47
C LEU A 42 5.95 -3.70 -8.78
N TYR A 43 4.77 -3.13 -8.63
CA TYR A 43 3.83 -2.84 -9.71
C TYR A 43 3.26 -1.44 -9.50
N LEU A 44 2.90 -0.74 -10.58
CA LEU A 44 2.01 0.41 -10.48
C LEU A 44 0.58 -0.08 -10.68
N ILE A 45 -0.31 0.25 -9.74
CA ILE A 45 -1.74 -0.08 -9.82
C ILE A 45 -2.50 1.20 -10.12
N TYR A 46 -3.32 1.18 -11.16
CA TYR A 46 -4.05 2.35 -11.66
C TYR A 46 -5.49 2.37 -11.18
N LYS A 47 -6.15 3.52 -11.34
CA LYS A 47 -7.55 3.75 -10.90
C LYS A 47 -8.58 2.83 -11.54
N ASP A 48 -8.34 2.31 -12.73
CA ASP A 48 -9.18 1.32 -13.42
C ASP A 48 -8.91 -0.13 -12.94
N GLY A 49 -7.96 -0.31 -12.02
CA GLY A 49 -7.59 -1.59 -11.42
C GLY A 49 -6.57 -2.40 -12.22
N HIS A 50 -6.07 -1.93 -13.37
CA HIS A 50 -4.95 -2.60 -14.03
C HIS A 50 -3.65 -2.40 -13.24
N ALA A 51 -2.72 -3.33 -13.40
CA ALA A 51 -1.40 -3.23 -12.79
C ALA A 51 -0.31 -3.72 -13.75
N GLU A 52 0.83 -3.03 -13.77
CA GLU A 52 1.99 -3.41 -14.57
C GLU A 52 3.27 -3.33 -13.74
N PRO A 53 4.29 -4.16 -14.03
CA PRO A 53 5.56 -4.13 -13.30
C PRO A 53 6.17 -2.74 -13.30
N PHE A 54 6.73 -2.33 -12.17
CA PHE A 54 7.47 -1.08 -12.08
C PHE A 54 8.81 -1.21 -12.83
N THR A 55 9.00 -0.38 -13.86
CA THR A 55 10.19 -0.36 -14.71
C THR A 55 10.95 0.96 -14.66
N GLY A 56 10.34 2.02 -14.12
CA GLY A 56 10.87 3.39 -14.19
C GLY A 56 10.54 4.13 -15.49
N ASP A 57 9.83 3.49 -16.43
CA ASP A 57 9.35 4.09 -17.69
C ASP A 57 7.82 4.03 -17.82
N ASN A 58 7.12 3.67 -16.75
CA ASN A 58 5.67 3.51 -16.72
C ASN A 58 4.90 4.84 -16.86
N PRO A 59 3.67 4.83 -17.40
CA PRO A 59 2.77 5.97 -17.28
C PRO A 59 2.50 6.33 -15.82
N LYS A 60 2.60 7.61 -15.47
CA LYS A 60 2.38 8.10 -14.09
C LYS A 60 0.93 8.56 -13.86
N ASP A 61 0.22 8.89 -14.92
CA ASP A 61 -1.16 9.36 -14.84
C ASP A 61 -2.07 8.26 -14.29
N CYS A 62 -2.95 8.64 -13.38
CA CYS A 62 -3.94 7.74 -12.77
C CYS A 62 -3.38 6.56 -11.96
N VAL A 63 -2.09 6.57 -11.58
CA VAL A 63 -1.58 5.65 -10.55
C VAL A 63 -2.32 5.89 -9.24
N ARG A 64 -2.84 4.81 -8.64
CA ARG A 64 -3.63 4.83 -7.39
C ARG A 64 -2.88 4.20 -6.22
N TYR A 65 -2.05 3.19 -6.48
CA TYR A 65 -1.26 2.48 -5.47
C TYR A 65 0.07 1.97 -6.05
N ILE A 66 1.01 1.68 -5.15
CA ILE A 66 2.14 0.79 -5.45
C ILE A 66 1.73 -0.63 -5.08
N GLY A 67 1.69 -1.55 -6.03
CA GLY A 67 1.48 -2.97 -5.77
C GLY A 67 2.77 -3.66 -5.34
N LEU A 68 2.70 -4.51 -4.31
CA LEU A 68 3.78 -5.41 -3.94
C LEU A 68 3.32 -6.86 -4.07
N LYS A 69 4.12 -7.68 -4.77
CA LYS A 69 3.98 -9.13 -4.81
C LYS A 69 5.22 -9.79 -4.23
N HIS A 70 5.02 -10.70 -3.28
CA HIS A 70 6.06 -11.59 -2.79
C HIS A 70 5.51 -13.01 -2.71
N LYS A 71 5.86 -13.83 -3.71
CA LYS A 71 5.31 -15.19 -3.89
C LYS A 71 3.77 -15.14 -3.94
N ASP A 72 3.11 -15.79 -3.00
CA ASP A 72 1.64 -15.91 -2.93
C ASP A 72 0.97 -14.72 -2.21
N VAL A 73 1.77 -13.82 -1.63
CA VAL A 73 1.25 -12.61 -0.97
C VAL A 73 1.27 -11.45 -1.96
N SER A 74 0.16 -10.74 -2.05
CA SER A 74 0.08 -9.46 -2.75
C SER A 74 -0.83 -8.48 -2.04
N PHE A 75 -0.50 -7.19 -2.10
CA PHE A 75 -1.31 -6.10 -1.59
C PHE A 75 -0.92 -4.79 -2.27
N ALA A 76 -1.78 -3.79 -2.15
CA ALA A 76 -1.57 -2.43 -2.66
C ALA A 76 -1.14 -1.51 -1.51
N ILE A 77 -0.15 -0.66 -1.73
CA ILE A 77 0.41 0.29 -0.76
C ILE A 77 -0.10 1.68 -1.11
N SER A 78 -0.72 2.36 -0.13
CA SER A 78 -1.24 3.72 -0.28
C SER A 78 -0.13 4.72 -0.60
N LEU A 79 -0.49 5.74 -1.39
CA LEU A 79 0.41 6.83 -1.73
C LEU A 79 0.53 7.87 -0.60
N ALA A 80 -0.47 7.90 0.27
CA ALA A 80 -0.51 8.78 1.43
C ALA A 80 0.14 8.11 2.65
N GLU A 81 0.79 8.93 3.46
CA GLU A 81 1.32 8.54 4.76
C GLU A 81 0.74 9.47 5.83
N HIS A 82 0.44 8.88 6.99
CA HIS A 82 -0.01 9.60 8.17
C HIS A 82 1.07 9.52 9.24
N ASP A 83 1.47 10.68 9.73
CA ASP A 83 2.34 10.77 10.90
C ASP A 83 1.52 10.86 12.20
N SER A 84 2.19 10.57 13.31
CA SER A 84 1.67 10.75 14.66
C SER A 84 0.36 10.02 15.01
N VAL A 85 0.10 8.86 14.40
CA VAL A 85 -1.08 8.03 14.63
C VAL A 85 -0.98 7.29 15.97
N GLN A 86 -2.00 7.43 16.81
CA GLN A 86 -2.22 6.58 17.99
C GLN A 86 -3.25 5.51 17.62
N LEU A 87 -2.92 4.24 17.84
CA LEU A 87 -3.83 3.13 17.55
C LEU A 87 -4.99 3.07 18.56
N LEU A 88 -4.73 3.47 19.81
CA LEU A 88 -5.72 3.75 20.85
C LEU A 88 -5.42 5.10 21.49
N ASP A 89 -6.44 5.76 22.02
CA ASP A 89 -6.36 7.04 22.71
C ASP A 89 -7.34 7.07 23.89
N ASP A 90 -7.39 8.19 24.63
CA ASP A 90 -8.23 8.33 25.82
C ASP A 90 -9.74 8.26 25.50
N ASP A 91 -10.13 8.50 24.23
CA ASP A 91 -11.51 8.40 23.75
C ASP A 91 -11.85 6.99 23.23
N SER A 92 -10.92 6.04 23.32
CA SER A 92 -11.12 4.68 22.84
C SER A 92 -12.15 3.92 23.67
N LEU A 93 -12.98 3.16 22.98
CA LEU A 93 -14.12 2.45 23.53
C LEU A 93 -13.72 1.11 24.14
N GLU A 94 -14.28 0.79 25.30
CA GLU A 94 -14.22 -0.55 25.89
C GLU A 94 -15.26 -1.46 25.20
N VAL A 95 -14.88 -2.06 24.09
CA VAL A 95 -15.68 -3.06 23.36
C VAL A 95 -15.07 -4.45 23.45
N SER A 96 -15.89 -5.44 23.79
CA SER A 96 -15.51 -6.85 23.70
C SER A 96 -15.45 -7.23 22.22
N VAL A 97 -14.23 -7.27 21.67
CA VAL A 97 -13.95 -7.80 20.35
C VAL A 97 -13.41 -9.22 20.49
N ASN A 98 -13.54 -10.05 19.45
CA ASN A 98 -12.86 -11.35 19.43
C ASN A 98 -11.35 -11.09 19.30
N GLU A 99 -10.66 -11.09 20.44
CA GLU A 99 -9.24 -10.76 20.57
C GLU A 99 -8.37 -11.86 19.96
N THR A 100 -7.44 -11.47 19.09
CA THR A 100 -6.37 -12.33 18.61
C THR A 100 -5.07 -11.59 18.87
N TYR A 101 -4.30 -12.09 19.83
CA TYR A 101 -3.02 -11.50 20.21
C TYR A 101 -1.89 -12.46 19.84
N TYR A 102 -0.87 -11.90 19.22
CA TYR A 102 0.35 -12.62 18.84
C TYR A 102 1.47 -12.17 19.79
N GLU A 103 1.59 -12.85 20.92
CA GLU A 103 2.56 -12.48 21.97
C GLU A 103 4.03 -12.63 21.53
N ARG A 104 4.29 -13.54 20.58
CA ARG A 104 5.61 -13.79 20.04
C ARG A 104 5.75 -13.17 18.67
N GLU A 105 6.87 -12.48 18.45
CA GLU A 105 7.22 -11.88 17.16
C GLU A 105 7.17 -12.90 16.02
N CYS A 106 7.68 -14.11 16.27
CA CYS A 106 7.70 -15.16 15.26
C CYS A 106 6.31 -15.60 14.80
N ASP A 107 5.26 -15.49 15.63
CA ASP A 107 3.89 -15.79 15.21
C ASP A 107 3.28 -14.57 14.51
N ALA A 108 3.53 -13.37 15.05
CA ALA A 108 3.05 -12.12 14.50
C ALA A 108 3.56 -11.87 13.07
N LEU A 109 4.78 -12.31 12.74
CA LEU A 109 5.35 -12.22 11.38
C LEU A 109 4.56 -13.00 10.32
N PHE A 110 3.78 -14.01 10.73
CA PHE A 110 2.89 -14.77 9.82
C PHE A 110 1.45 -14.26 9.82
N ASP A 111 1.17 -13.17 10.52
CA ASP A 111 -0.11 -12.49 10.41
C ASP A 111 -0.14 -11.63 9.14
N PHE A 112 -1.09 -11.95 8.25
CA PHE A 112 -1.37 -11.23 7.01
C PHE A 112 -2.80 -10.69 6.95
N ASP A 113 -3.57 -10.76 8.05
CA ASP A 113 -4.99 -10.36 8.11
C ASP A 113 -5.15 -8.90 8.55
N GLY A 114 -4.44 -7.99 7.88
CA GLY A 114 -4.39 -6.57 8.24
C GLY A 114 -5.77 -5.90 8.23
N GLN A 115 -6.66 -6.34 7.34
CA GLN A 115 -8.01 -5.83 7.22
C GLN A 115 -8.83 -6.11 8.48
N LYS A 116 -8.94 -7.39 8.88
CA LYS A 116 -9.72 -7.78 10.07
C LYS A 116 -9.12 -7.21 11.35
N ASN A 117 -7.80 -7.13 11.43
CA ASN A 117 -7.11 -6.50 12.55
C ASN A 117 -7.46 -5.01 12.65
N THR A 118 -7.46 -4.31 11.53
CA THR A 118 -7.84 -2.89 11.46
C THR A 118 -9.30 -2.70 11.83
N GLU A 119 -10.22 -3.57 11.39
CA GLU A 119 -11.63 -3.51 11.79
C GLU A 119 -11.79 -3.57 13.33
N ARG A 120 -11.04 -4.44 14.00
CA ARG A 120 -11.02 -4.52 15.48
C ARG A 120 -10.43 -3.28 16.13
N LEU A 121 -9.40 -2.68 15.54
CA LEU A 121 -8.83 -1.43 16.02
C LEU A 121 -9.82 -0.27 15.85
N VAL A 122 -10.46 -0.15 14.69
CA VAL A 122 -11.50 0.85 14.40
C VAL A 122 -12.71 0.71 15.32
N ALA A 123 -13.10 -0.51 15.69
CA ALA A 123 -14.18 -0.74 16.65
C ALA A 123 -13.88 -0.11 18.03
N ARG A 124 -12.61 -0.09 18.45
CA ARG A 124 -12.16 0.54 19.70
C ARG A 124 -11.83 2.02 19.52
N ASN A 125 -11.22 2.40 18.40
CA ASN A 125 -10.87 3.78 18.06
C ASN A 125 -11.44 4.15 16.67
N PRO A 126 -12.69 4.62 16.60
CA PRO A 126 -13.33 4.95 15.33
C PRO A 126 -12.64 6.06 14.52
N LYS A 127 -11.80 6.89 15.16
CA LYS A 127 -11.06 7.98 14.50
C LYS A 127 -10.07 7.46 13.46
N LEU A 128 -9.58 6.23 13.62
CA LEU A 128 -8.69 5.58 12.65
C LEU A 128 -9.32 5.50 11.25
N LYS A 129 -10.65 5.45 11.14
CA LYS A 129 -11.34 5.45 9.85
C LYS A 129 -11.11 6.73 9.04
N ASN A 130 -10.84 7.86 9.69
CA ASN A 130 -10.57 9.13 9.01
C ASN A 130 -9.19 9.16 8.34
N LEU A 131 -8.34 8.18 8.63
CA LEU A 131 -7.00 8.02 8.05
C LEU A 131 -7.00 7.08 6.84
N LEU A 132 -8.13 6.44 6.52
CA LEU A 132 -8.20 5.33 5.57
C LEU A 132 -9.23 5.66 4.49
N GLU A 133 -8.80 5.57 3.22
CA GLU A 133 -9.73 5.58 2.09
C GLU A 133 -10.54 4.27 2.04
N ASP A 134 -11.61 4.25 1.25
CA ASP A 134 -12.45 3.05 1.10
C ASP A 134 -11.61 1.84 0.63
N GLY A 135 -11.59 0.78 1.45
CA GLY A 135 -10.84 -0.45 1.20
C GLY A 135 -9.40 -0.46 1.75
N GLU A 136 -8.91 0.66 2.28
CA GLU A 136 -7.61 0.74 2.95
C GLU A 136 -7.68 0.27 4.41
N TYR A 137 -6.58 -0.29 4.88
CA TYR A 137 -6.40 -0.76 6.26
C TYR A 137 -4.94 -0.60 6.69
N ILE A 138 -4.69 -0.65 8.01
CA ILE A 138 -3.33 -0.61 8.57
C ILE A 138 -2.67 -1.97 8.28
N PRO A 139 -1.43 -2.02 7.77
CA PRO A 139 -0.80 -3.28 7.40
C PRO A 139 -0.60 -4.21 8.61
N SER A 140 -0.86 -5.50 8.44
CA SER A 140 -0.42 -6.54 9.38
C SER A 140 1.11 -6.63 9.45
N LEU A 141 1.65 -7.31 10.46
CA LEU A 141 3.10 -7.30 10.69
C LEU A 141 3.84 -8.03 9.56
N GLY A 142 3.24 -9.08 8.99
CA GLY A 142 3.77 -9.75 7.80
C GLY A 142 3.81 -8.82 6.59
N GLN A 143 2.75 -8.06 6.32
CA GLN A 143 2.73 -7.06 5.24
C GLN A 143 3.74 -5.94 5.48
N LEU A 144 3.81 -5.44 6.71
CA LEU A 144 4.71 -4.35 7.07
C LEU A 144 6.19 -4.75 7.00
N ASN A 145 6.52 -6.00 7.37
CA ASN A 145 7.89 -6.52 7.20
C ASN A 145 8.27 -6.67 5.72
N LEU A 146 7.33 -7.07 4.86
CA LEU A 146 7.58 -7.05 3.41
C LEU A 146 7.81 -5.62 2.91
N MET A 147 7.05 -4.63 3.38
CA MET A 147 7.30 -3.23 3.05
C MET A 147 8.68 -2.76 3.52
N ALA A 148 9.10 -3.12 4.73
CA ALA A 148 10.45 -2.81 5.23
C ALA A 148 11.55 -3.50 4.40
N HIS A 149 11.33 -4.75 3.98
CA HIS A 149 12.27 -5.49 3.14
C HIS A 149 12.44 -4.87 1.74
N TYR A 150 11.33 -4.41 1.14
CA TYR A 150 11.32 -3.77 -0.19
C TYR A 150 11.44 -2.24 -0.13
N LYS A 151 11.77 -1.67 1.03
CA LYS A 151 11.66 -0.22 1.29
C LYS A 151 12.32 0.63 0.21
N ASP A 152 13.54 0.31 -0.18
CA ASP A 152 14.29 1.15 -1.12
C ASP A 152 13.62 1.14 -2.51
N SER A 153 13.22 -0.04 -3.00
CA SER A 153 12.47 -0.12 -4.26
C SER A 153 11.08 0.52 -4.17
N ILE A 154 10.41 0.46 -3.01
CA ILE A 154 9.13 1.13 -2.79
C ILE A 154 9.34 2.65 -2.85
N ASN A 155 10.41 3.15 -2.24
CA ASN A 155 10.76 4.57 -2.31
C ASN A 155 11.09 5.00 -3.74
N ASP A 156 11.85 4.20 -4.50
CA ASP A 156 12.10 4.48 -5.92
C ASP A 156 10.78 4.63 -6.70
N ALA A 157 9.80 3.73 -6.46
CA ALA A 157 8.51 3.78 -7.12
C ALA A 157 7.63 4.96 -6.67
N LEU A 158 7.66 5.32 -5.39
CA LEU A 158 6.94 6.48 -4.84
C LEU A 158 7.51 7.78 -5.40
N GLU A 159 8.83 7.95 -5.35
CA GLU A 159 9.53 9.12 -5.89
C GLU A 159 9.27 9.25 -7.40
N TYR A 160 9.27 8.11 -8.11
CA TYR A 160 8.99 8.08 -9.54
C TYR A 160 7.64 8.73 -9.89
N ILE A 161 6.59 8.44 -9.13
CA ILE A 161 5.24 9.00 -9.34
C ILE A 161 5.00 10.32 -8.59
N GLY A 162 6.01 10.87 -7.91
CA GLY A 162 5.92 12.13 -7.16
C GLY A 162 5.18 12.02 -5.83
N ALA A 163 5.08 10.82 -5.26
CA ALA A 163 4.55 10.59 -3.91
C ALA A 163 5.65 10.69 -2.85
N GLU A 164 5.26 10.93 -1.59
CA GLU A 164 6.20 11.00 -0.48
C GLU A 164 6.84 9.62 -0.20
N PRO A 165 8.17 9.51 -0.11
CA PRO A 165 8.86 8.27 0.26
C PRO A 165 8.49 7.79 1.66
N LEU A 166 8.68 6.51 1.94
CA LEU A 166 8.70 6.00 3.30
C LEU A 166 9.85 6.64 4.08
N ALA A 167 9.56 7.15 5.27
CA ALA A 167 10.51 7.78 6.16
C ALA A 167 11.62 6.80 6.58
N SER A 168 12.86 7.16 6.27
CA SER A 168 14.05 6.32 6.51
C SER A 168 14.44 6.14 7.98
N SER A 169 13.85 6.90 8.91
CA SER A 169 14.21 6.89 10.34
C SER A 169 12.98 6.91 11.24
N ALA A 170 11.96 6.11 10.89
CA ALA A 170 10.71 6.10 11.63
C ALA A 170 10.19 4.68 11.90
N TRP A 171 9.35 4.62 12.93
CA TRP A 171 8.61 3.45 13.30
C TRP A 171 7.21 3.48 12.68
N TYR A 172 6.86 2.39 12.00
CA TYR A 172 5.55 2.22 11.37
C TYR A 172 4.73 1.22 12.14
N TRP A 173 3.47 1.58 12.42
CA TRP A 173 2.52 0.74 13.10
C TRP A 173 2.09 -0.43 12.23
N SER A 174 1.98 -1.59 12.88
CA SER A 174 1.20 -2.70 12.37
C SER A 174 -0.19 -2.73 13.02
N SER A 175 -1.17 -3.27 12.30
CA SER A 175 -2.47 -3.66 12.88
C SER A 175 -2.38 -4.90 13.77
N THR A 176 -1.29 -5.67 13.68
CA THR A 176 -1.10 -6.90 14.46
C THR A 176 -0.84 -6.55 15.92
N GLU A 177 -1.66 -7.08 16.82
CA GLU A 177 -1.61 -6.77 18.25
C GLU A 177 -0.87 -7.87 19.03
N GLY A 178 0.04 -7.46 19.93
CA GLY A 178 0.73 -8.38 20.84
C GLY A 178 -0.02 -8.56 22.16
N SER A 179 -0.85 -7.60 22.55
CA SER A 179 -1.76 -7.67 23.69
C SER A 179 -2.82 -6.56 23.60
N GLN A 180 -3.68 -6.46 24.61
CA GLN A 180 -4.67 -5.40 24.72
C GLN A 180 -4.08 -3.98 24.67
N SER A 181 -2.85 -3.77 25.17
CA SER A 181 -2.22 -2.45 25.24
C SER A 181 -1.10 -2.24 24.22
N TYR A 182 -0.61 -3.31 23.58
CA TYR A 182 0.58 -3.27 22.72
C TYR A 182 0.29 -3.77 21.31
N ALA A 183 0.80 -3.04 20.31
CA ALA A 183 0.83 -3.48 18.92
C ALA A 183 2.27 -3.63 18.44
N TRP A 184 2.46 -4.43 17.41
CA TRP A 184 3.74 -4.59 16.74
C TRP A 184 4.01 -3.40 15.82
N LEU A 185 5.29 -3.11 15.60
CA LEU A 185 5.75 -2.02 14.73
C LEU A 185 7.14 -2.35 14.19
N VAL A 186 7.48 -1.77 13.05
CA VAL A 186 8.76 -1.98 12.37
C VAL A 186 9.49 -0.65 12.19
N ASN A 187 10.78 -0.63 12.53
CA ASN A 187 11.65 0.50 12.28
C ASN A 187 12.20 0.42 10.85
N PHE A 188 11.81 1.37 10.00
CA PHE A 188 12.18 1.38 8.58
C PHE A 188 13.63 1.82 8.34
N SER A 189 14.38 2.19 9.38
CA SER A 189 15.81 2.44 9.30
C SER A 189 16.65 1.17 9.19
N ASN A 190 16.21 0.08 9.83
CA ASN A 190 17.03 -1.13 9.95
C ASN A 190 16.21 -2.44 9.93
N GLY A 191 14.90 -2.37 9.73
CA GLY A 191 14.01 -3.53 9.71
C GLY A 191 13.75 -4.14 11.09
N TYR A 192 14.18 -3.49 12.19
CA TYR A 192 13.96 -4.00 13.53
C TYR A 192 12.47 -3.99 13.87
N THR A 193 11.95 -5.16 14.26
CA THR A 193 10.59 -5.32 14.75
C THR A 193 10.56 -5.21 16.26
N GLY A 194 9.56 -4.52 16.80
CA GLY A 194 9.32 -4.40 18.23
C GLY A 194 7.83 -4.35 18.55
N ASN A 195 7.51 -4.08 19.81
CA ASN A 195 6.16 -3.73 20.23
C ASN A 195 6.17 -2.41 21.02
N LEU A 196 5.06 -1.70 20.97
CA LEU A 196 4.92 -0.42 21.65
C LEU A 196 3.47 -0.24 22.11
N ASN A 197 3.31 0.50 23.20
CA ASN A 197 1.99 0.83 23.74
C ASN A 197 1.20 1.63 22.68
N LYS A 198 -0.04 1.21 22.40
CA LYS A 198 -0.91 1.74 21.34
C LYS A 198 -1.32 3.20 21.52
N TYR A 199 -1.14 3.75 22.72
CA TYR A 199 -1.36 5.16 23.05
C TYR A 199 -0.17 6.04 22.66
N ASN A 200 0.95 5.47 22.20
CA ASN A 200 2.01 6.26 21.59
C ASN A 200 1.70 6.58 20.13
N SER A 201 2.29 7.67 19.66
CA SER A 201 2.22 8.09 18.27
C SER A 201 3.26 7.36 17.41
N GLY A 202 2.84 6.89 16.23
CA GLY A 202 3.70 6.25 15.22
C GLY A 202 3.22 6.56 13.82
N ARG A 203 3.90 6.04 12.79
CA ARG A 203 3.50 6.28 11.39
C ARG A 203 2.61 5.18 10.86
N VAL A 204 1.72 5.53 9.94
CA VAL A 204 0.93 4.58 9.17
C VAL A 204 1.04 4.93 7.70
N ARG A 205 1.45 3.95 6.90
CA ARG A 205 1.16 3.95 5.46
C ARG A 205 0.20 2.79 5.21
N ALA A 206 -1.04 3.14 4.88
CA ALA A 206 -2.10 2.15 4.73
C ALA A 206 -1.83 1.24 3.52
N VAL A 207 -2.47 0.08 3.53
CA VAL A 207 -2.48 -0.87 2.42
C VAL A 207 -3.92 -1.23 2.07
N ALA A 208 -4.14 -1.77 0.88
CA ALA A 208 -5.44 -2.28 0.44
C ALA A 208 -5.29 -3.71 -0.10
N ALA A 209 -6.38 -4.47 -0.05
CA ALA A 209 -6.40 -5.82 -0.61
C ALA A 209 -6.22 -5.75 -2.12
N PHE A 210 -5.28 -6.53 -2.64
CA PHE A 210 -5.03 -6.59 -4.08
C PHE A 210 -4.55 -7.98 -4.46
N SER A 211 -5.14 -8.52 -5.52
CA SER A 211 -4.71 -9.77 -6.14
C SER A 211 -4.52 -9.56 -7.62
N PHE A 212 -3.42 -10.08 -8.13
CA PHE A 212 -3.17 -10.10 -9.55
C PHE A 212 -4.13 -11.10 -10.19
N LYS A 213 -4.90 -10.63 -11.19
CA LYS A 213 -5.79 -11.51 -11.96
C LYS A 213 -4.91 -12.42 -12.84
N LEU A 214 -5.24 -13.72 -12.86
CA LEU A 214 -4.64 -14.71 -13.76
C LEU A 214 -5.40 -14.75 -15.10
#